data_AF-A0A7X6UMZ8-F1
#
_entry.id   AF-A0A7X6UMZ8-F1
#
_cell.length_a   1.000
_cell.length_b   1.000
_cell.length_c   1.000
_cell.angle_alpha   90.00
_cell.angle_beta   90.00
_cell.angle_gamma   90.00
#
_symmetry.space_group_name_H-M   'P 1'
#
loop_
_entity.id
_entity.type
_entity.pdbx_description
1 polymer ?
#
loop_
_entity_poly.entity_id
_entity_poly.type
_entity_poly.pdbx_seq_one_letter_code
_entity_poly.pdbx_strand_id
1 'polypeptide(L)'
;MTMKKQIFLLFVLIFTVICLSQAYSASLDNISTLEKAIKSGMLGDDFAIRARKTGNIYAQEIKNPGIPYKVFTFSDYQAGYTVLVEKNNLILLCAGFGGGTARDFVIRKENGREVLYYHFDVGSGVRHQLSGRYVLGSNRATWDNWDLEKLQQ
;
A
#
# COMPACT_ATOMS: atom_id res chain seq x y z
N MET A 1 -27.86 -6.53 -42.65
CA MET A 1 -27.69 -6.06 -41.25
C MET A 1 -27.06 -4.67 -41.33
N THR A 2 -27.83 -3.62 -41.02
CA THR A 2 -27.59 -2.24 -41.48
C THR A 2 -26.46 -1.54 -40.70
N MET A 3 -25.57 -0.83 -41.41
CA MET A 3 -24.39 -0.10 -40.86
C MET A 3 -24.67 0.71 -39.59
N LYS A 4 -25.89 1.21 -39.40
CA LYS A 4 -26.33 1.96 -38.21
C LYS A 4 -26.18 1.17 -36.90
N LYS A 5 -26.38 -0.16 -36.91
CA LYS A 5 -26.21 -1.01 -35.71
C LYS A 5 -24.74 -1.16 -35.31
N GLN A 6 -23.82 -1.18 -36.27
CA GLN A 6 -22.38 -1.34 -36.00
C GLN A 6 -21.78 -0.06 -35.38
N ILE A 7 -22.21 1.12 -35.84
CA ILE A 7 -21.76 2.41 -35.28
C ILE A 7 -22.25 2.57 -33.84
N PHE A 8 -23.51 2.20 -33.56
CA PHE A 8 -24.06 2.27 -32.19
C PHE A 8 -23.31 1.35 -31.22
N LEU A 9 -23.01 0.11 -31.63
CA LEU A 9 -22.23 -0.83 -30.84
C LEU A 9 -20.81 -0.32 -30.56
N LEU A 10 -20.15 0.28 -31.57
CA LEU A 10 -18.82 0.87 -31.39
C LEU A 10 -18.86 2.02 -30.38
N PHE A 11 -19.89 2.87 -30.42
CA PHE A 11 -20.05 4.00 -29.51
C PHE A 11 -20.28 3.55 -28.07
N VAL A 12 -21.12 2.53 -27.85
CA VAL A 12 -21.33 1.95 -26.52
C VAL A 12 -20.04 1.35 -25.98
N LEU A 13 -19.26 0.68 -26.82
CA LEU A 13 -18.02 0.03 -26.42
C LEU A 13 -16.90 1.03 -26.12
N ILE A 14 -16.80 2.10 -26.90
CA ILE A 14 -15.87 3.21 -26.63
C ILE A 14 -16.30 3.95 -25.36
N PHE A 15 -17.59 4.19 -25.16
CA PHE A 15 -18.10 4.89 -23.99
C PHE A 15 -17.90 4.07 -22.70
N THR A 16 -18.11 2.75 -22.73
CA THR A 16 -17.81 1.88 -21.58
C THR A 16 -16.32 1.86 -21.27
N VAL A 17 -15.44 1.76 -22.27
CA VAL A 17 -13.99 1.81 -22.08
C VAL A 17 -13.56 3.18 -21.49
N ILE A 18 -14.11 4.29 -21.99
CA ILE A 18 -13.80 5.63 -21.46
C ILE A 18 -14.31 5.80 -20.03
N CYS A 19 -15.51 5.32 -19.70
CA CYS A 19 -16.05 5.36 -18.34
C CYS A 19 -15.23 4.47 -17.38
N LEU A 20 -14.80 3.29 -17.82
CA LEU A 20 -13.89 2.41 -17.06
C LEU A 20 -12.50 3.06 -16.87
N SER A 21 -12.04 3.84 -17.86
CA SER A 21 -10.74 4.52 -17.81
C SER A 21 -10.78 5.76 -16.89
N GLN A 22 -11.87 6.52 -16.87
CA GLN A 22 -12.02 7.69 -15.98
C GLN A 22 -12.28 7.30 -14.52
N ALA A 23 -12.85 6.12 -14.26
CA ALA A 23 -13.00 5.60 -12.90
C ALA A 23 -11.67 5.22 -12.22
N TYR A 24 -10.56 5.14 -12.97
CA TYR A 24 -9.28 4.60 -12.52
C TYR A 24 -8.18 5.65 -12.25
N SER A 25 -8.55 6.92 -12.09
CA SER A 25 -7.60 7.95 -11.64
C SER A 25 -8.06 8.64 -10.36
N ALA A 26 -8.73 7.91 -9.46
CA ALA A 26 -8.87 8.35 -8.08
C ALA A 26 -7.47 8.33 -7.46
N SER A 27 -6.90 9.51 -7.23
CA SER A 27 -5.61 9.62 -6.57
C SER A 27 -5.72 9.03 -5.15
N LEU A 28 -4.73 8.22 -4.77
CA LEU A 28 -4.62 7.58 -3.46
C LEU A 28 -4.16 8.60 -2.41
N ASP A 29 -4.90 9.70 -2.32
CA ASP A 29 -4.47 10.90 -1.62
C ASP A 29 -5.02 11.04 -0.21
N ASN A 30 -6.02 10.25 0.16
CA ASN A 30 -6.68 10.32 1.45
C ASN A 30 -7.07 8.93 1.96
N ILE A 31 -7.44 8.88 3.23
CA ILE A 31 -7.80 7.63 3.92
C ILE A 31 -9.00 6.93 3.24
N SER A 32 -10.01 7.68 2.81
CA SER A 32 -11.20 7.07 2.17
C SER A 32 -10.87 6.41 0.84
N THR A 33 -10.02 7.02 0.01
CA THR A 33 -9.59 6.43 -1.26
C THR A 33 -8.67 5.23 -1.04
N LEU A 34 -7.79 5.30 -0.04
CA LEU A 34 -6.98 4.17 0.41
C LEU A 34 -7.85 2.98 0.82
N GLU A 35 -8.82 3.17 1.71
CA GLU A 35 -9.69 2.09 2.20
C GLU A 35 -10.45 1.40 1.06
N LYS A 36 -10.97 2.19 0.11
CA LYS A 36 -11.65 1.66 -1.08
C LYS A 36 -10.69 0.83 -1.93
N ALA A 37 -9.47 1.31 -2.16
CA ALA A 37 -8.45 0.61 -2.94
C ALA A 37 -8.01 -0.72 -2.28
N ILE A 38 -7.88 -0.73 -0.96
CA ILE A 38 -7.61 -1.97 -0.20
C ILE A 38 -8.77 -2.95 -0.38
N LYS A 39 -10.01 -2.50 -0.18
CA LYS A 39 -11.22 -3.33 -0.32
C LYS A 39 -11.46 -3.81 -1.76
N SER A 40 -10.88 -3.15 -2.76
CA SER A 40 -11.00 -3.53 -4.17
C SER A 40 -9.91 -4.49 -4.64
N GLY A 41 -8.94 -4.88 -3.80
CA GLY A 41 -7.89 -5.84 -4.18
C GLY A 41 -6.56 -5.24 -4.59
N MET A 42 -6.35 -3.93 -4.44
CA MET A 42 -5.11 -3.27 -4.90
C MET A 42 -3.85 -3.73 -4.16
N LEU A 43 -3.99 -4.26 -2.93
CA LEU A 43 -2.91 -4.92 -2.18
C LEU A 43 -2.90 -6.45 -2.34
N GLY A 44 -3.80 -7.00 -3.15
CA GLY A 44 -4.05 -8.43 -3.29
C GLY A 44 -5.41 -8.85 -2.73
N ASP A 45 -5.97 -9.91 -3.31
CA ASP A 45 -7.32 -10.39 -3.02
C ASP A 45 -7.51 -10.82 -1.56
N ASP A 46 -6.50 -11.45 -0.96
CA ASP A 46 -6.55 -11.89 0.43
C ASP A 46 -6.72 -10.71 1.40
N PHE A 47 -6.01 -9.61 1.16
CA PHE A 47 -6.15 -8.38 1.96
C PHE A 47 -7.53 -7.76 1.76
N ALA A 48 -8.04 -7.73 0.53
CA ALA A 48 -9.38 -7.24 0.24
C ALA A 48 -10.48 -8.07 0.91
N ILE A 49 -10.33 -9.40 0.93
CA ILE A 49 -11.25 -10.30 1.64
C ILE A 49 -11.25 -9.98 3.13
N ARG A 50 -10.08 -9.88 3.77
CA ARG A 50 -9.99 -9.53 5.20
C ARG A 50 -10.56 -8.16 5.49
N ALA A 51 -10.14 -7.14 4.75
CA ALA A 51 -10.60 -5.76 4.87
C ALA A 51 -12.12 -5.60 4.74
N ARG A 52 -12.77 -6.37 3.84
CA ARG A 52 -14.23 -6.39 3.70
C ARG A 52 -14.91 -7.05 4.89
N LYS A 53 -14.34 -8.12 5.44
CA LYS A 53 -14.88 -8.82 6.63
C LYS A 53 -14.85 -7.95 7.89
N THR A 54 -13.78 -7.17 8.07
CA THR A 54 -13.62 -6.31 9.25
C THR A 54 -14.59 -5.12 9.24
N GLY A 55 -15.16 -4.77 8.08
CA GLY A 55 -16.10 -3.65 7.91
C GLY A 55 -15.38 -2.30 7.91
N ASN A 56 -14.81 -1.92 9.05
CA ASN A 56 -14.06 -0.68 9.24
C ASN A 56 -12.56 -0.98 9.31
N ILE A 57 -11.81 -0.40 8.38
CA ILE A 57 -10.36 -0.43 8.40
C ILE A 57 -9.93 0.81 9.18
N TYR A 58 -9.25 0.64 10.31
CA TYR A 58 -8.69 1.79 11.04
C TYR A 58 -7.42 2.25 10.36
N ALA A 59 -7.55 3.09 9.34
CA ALA A 59 -6.42 3.63 8.59
C ALA A 59 -5.95 4.99 9.12
N GLN A 60 -4.64 5.20 9.15
CA GLN A 60 -4.00 6.46 9.59
C GLN A 60 -2.81 6.77 8.68
N GLU A 61 -2.64 8.04 8.34
CA GLU A 61 -1.43 8.52 7.65
C GLU A 61 -0.29 8.76 8.64
N ILE A 62 0.90 8.26 8.33
CA ILE A 62 2.13 8.57 9.06
C ILE A 62 2.69 9.88 8.52
N LYS A 63 2.55 10.94 9.32
CA LYS A 63 3.15 12.24 9.03
C LYS A 63 4.60 12.26 9.53
N ASN A 64 5.53 11.84 8.68
CA ASN A 64 6.96 11.89 8.98
C ASN A 64 7.66 12.92 8.06
N PRO A 65 8.28 13.98 8.60
CA PRO A 65 8.94 15.01 7.79
C PRO A 65 10.11 14.49 6.96
N GLY A 66 10.68 13.32 7.28
CA GLY A 66 11.78 12.69 6.56
C GLY A 66 11.36 11.77 5.40
N ILE A 67 10.06 11.54 5.18
CA ILE A 67 9.55 10.69 4.09
C ILE A 67 8.75 11.57 3.12
N PRO A 68 9.21 11.77 1.87
CA PRO A 68 8.47 12.56 0.88
C PRO A 68 7.31 11.77 0.23
N TYR A 69 6.89 10.66 0.84
CA TYR A 69 5.86 9.75 0.33
C TYR A 69 4.75 9.57 1.35
N LYS A 70 3.53 9.34 0.85
CA LYS A 70 2.39 9.03 1.72
C LYS A 70 2.48 7.59 2.19
N VAL A 71 2.61 7.43 3.50
CA VAL A 71 2.63 6.13 4.17
C VAL A 71 1.41 6.05 5.07
N PHE A 72 0.71 4.92 5.03
CA PHE A 72 -0.46 4.67 5.84
C PHE A 72 -0.31 3.40 6.63
N THR A 73 -0.84 3.39 7.85
CA THR A 73 -1.03 2.18 8.64
C THR A 73 -2.49 1.80 8.64
N PHE A 74 -2.78 0.50 8.70
CA PHE A 74 -4.12 0.02 9.03
C PHE A 74 -4.09 -1.27 9.83
N SER A 75 -5.20 -1.64 10.45
CA SER A 75 -5.33 -2.88 11.22
C SER A 75 -6.62 -3.61 10.86
N ASP A 76 -6.58 -4.94 10.92
CA ASP A 76 -7.74 -5.83 10.80
C ASP A 76 -8.09 -6.55 12.12
N TYR A 77 -7.61 -6.02 13.26
CA TYR A 77 -7.60 -6.62 14.61
C TYR A 77 -6.61 -7.76 14.83
N GLN A 78 -6.21 -8.49 13.79
CA GLN A 78 -5.25 -9.59 13.91
C GLN A 78 -3.82 -9.13 13.67
N ALA A 79 -3.65 -8.23 12.70
CA ALA A 79 -2.36 -7.69 12.32
C ALA A 79 -2.44 -6.18 12.08
N GLY A 80 -1.30 -5.53 12.32
CA GLY A 80 -1.03 -4.19 11.83
C GLY A 80 -0.37 -4.28 10.46
N TYR A 81 -0.70 -3.34 9.59
CA TYR A 81 -0.15 -3.23 8.25
C TYR A 81 0.41 -1.84 8.05
N THR A 82 1.44 -1.73 7.22
CA THR A 82 1.90 -0.44 6.72
C THR A 82 2.05 -0.50 5.22
N VAL A 83 1.56 0.53 4.54
CA VAL A 83 1.54 0.64 3.08
C VAL A 83 2.06 1.98 2.64
N LEU A 84 2.79 1.95 1.53
CA LEU A 84 3.30 3.12 0.84
C LEU A 84 2.44 3.36 -0.41
N VAL A 85 2.04 4.61 -0.64
CA VAL A 85 1.47 5.03 -1.91
C VAL A 85 2.61 5.49 -2.81
N GLU A 86 2.85 4.73 -3.88
CA GLU A 86 3.83 5.09 -4.90
C GLU A 86 3.10 5.29 -6.23
N LYS A 87 2.97 6.57 -6.65
CA LYS A 87 2.13 6.98 -7.77
C LYS A 87 0.67 6.53 -7.54
N ASN A 88 0.20 5.56 -8.32
CA ASN A 88 -1.13 4.97 -8.20
C ASN A 88 -1.11 3.55 -7.64
N ASN A 89 0.01 3.09 -7.05
CA ASN A 89 0.12 1.75 -6.51
C ASN A 89 0.15 1.77 -4.98
N LEU A 90 -0.47 0.76 -4.37
CA LEU A 90 -0.29 0.45 -2.96
C LEU A 90 0.79 -0.61 -2.81
N ILE A 91 1.86 -0.26 -2.10
CA ILE A 91 2.96 -1.17 -1.82
C ILE A 91 2.86 -1.58 -0.35
N LEU A 92 2.75 -2.88 -0.09
CA LEU A 92 2.82 -3.40 1.27
C LEU A 92 4.25 -3.26 1.80
N LEU A 93 4.43 -2.38 2.77
CA LEU A 93 5.69 -2.26 3.50
C LEU A 93 5.80 -3.35 4.55
N CYS A 94 4.82 -3.58 5.41
CA CYS A 94 4.91 -4.68 6.39
C CYS A 94 3.54 -5.21 6.82
N ALA A 95 3.55 -6.42 7.39
CA ALA A 95 2.42 -7.03 8.08
C ALA A 95 2.90 -7.61 9.43
N GLY A 96 2.55 -6.96 10.53
CA GLY A 96 2.90 -7.37 11.88
C GLY A 96 1.74 -8.03 12.61
N PHE A 97 1.77 -9.38 12.71
CA PHE A 97 0.85 -10.11 13.58
C PHE A 97 0.97 -9.60 15.02
N GLY A 98 -0.16 -9.36 15.68
CA GLY A 98 -0.18 -8.73 17.01
C GLY A 98 -0.26 -7.20 16.99
N GLY A 99 -0.48 -6.59 15.81
CA GLY A 99 -0.73 -5.16 15.68
C GLY A 99 0.49 -4.30 15.32
N GLY A 100 1.63 -4.91 15.02
CA GLY A 100 2.86 -4.18 14.70
C GLY A 100 2.78 -3.43 13.37
N THR A 101 2.99 -2.12 13.43
CA THR A 101 3.12 -1.22 12.27
C THR A 101 4.54 -0.69 12.15
N ALA A 102 4.91 -0.21 10.97
CA ALA A 102 6.24 0.32 10.75
C ALA A 102 6.44 1.69 11.43
N ARG A 103 7.66 1.90 11.94
CA ARG A 103 8.16 3.10 12.61
C ARG A 103 9.62 3.36 12.22
N ASP A 104 10.16 4.49 12.70
CA ASP A 104 11.59 4.83 12.59
C ASP A 104 12.10 4.86 11.14
N PHE A 105 11.31 5.48 10.26
CA PHE A 105 11.60 5.51 8.83
C PHE A 105 12.84 6.35 8.51
N VAL A 106 13.71 5.81 7.66
CA VAL A 106 14.91 6.48 7.15
C VAL A 106 15.02 6.22 5.65
N ILE A 107 15.36 7.26 4.88
CA ILE A 107 15.68 7.10 3.45
C ILE A 107 17.19 7.24 3.27
N ARG A 108 17.80 6.30 2.54
CA ARG A 108 19.21 6.38 2.13
C ARG A 108 19.37 6.11 0.65
N LYS A 109 20.45 6.64 0.07
CA LYS A 109 20.82 6.39 -1.32
C LYS A 109 21.87 5.29 -1.38
N GLU A 110 21.53 4.19 -2.05
CA GLU A 110 22.41 3.03 -2.24
C GLU A 110 22.51 2.71 -3.73
N ASN A 111 23.73 2.65 -4.26
CA ASN A 111 23.97 2.32 -5.68
C ASN A 111 23.12 3.17 -6.63
N GLY A 112 22.94 4.47 -6.31
CA GLY A 112 22.14 5.40 -7.09
C GLY A 112 20.62 5.32 -6.88
N ARG A 113 20.12 4.40 -6.06
CA ARG A 113 18.69 4.22 -5.77
C ARG A 113 18.34 4.67 -4.36
N GLU A 114 17.15 5.23 -4.19
CA GLU A 114 16.61 5.53 -2.86
C GLU A 114 16.01 4.28 -2.23
N VAL A 115 16.34 4.08 -0.96
CA VAL A 115 15.95 2.92 -0.18
C VAL A 115 15.32 3.42 1.11
N LEU A 116 14.07 3.04 1.32
CA LEU A 116 13.33 3.28 2.55
C LEU A 116 13.58 2.13 3.53
N TYR A 117 14.01 2.50 4.73
CA TYR A 117 14.31 1.63 5.85
C TYR A 117 13.36 1.93 7.00
N TYR A 118 12.96 0.93 7.78
CA TYR A 118 12.03 1.07 8.91
C TYR A 118 12.09 -0.14 9.84
N HIS A 119 11.49 0.00 11.02
CA HIS A 119 11.28 -1.09 11.98
C HIS A 119 9.81 -1.43 12.12
N PHE A 120 9.50 -2.68 12.42
CA PHE A 120 8.16 -3.08 12.84
C PHE A 120 8.25 -4.27 13.78
N ASP A 121 7.19 -4.54 14.53
CA ASP A 121 7.15 -5.69 15.42
C ASP A 121 6.25 -6.79 14.85
N VAL A 122 6.59 -8.03 15.18
CA VAL A 122 5.78 -9.20 14.89
C VAL A 122 5.65 -10.06 16.13
N GLY A 123 4.51 -10.74 16.26
CA GLY A 123 4.27 -11.76 17.27
C GLY A 123 3.05 -11.49 18.13
N SER A 124 2.36 -12.56 18.51
CA SER A 124 1.25 -12.55 19.47
C SER A 124 1.75 -13.16 20.77
N GLY A 125 1.94 -12.34 21.81
CA GLY A 125 2.45 -12.76 23.12
C GLY A 125 3.95 -12.56 23.31
N VAL A 126 4.79 -12.93 22.33
CA VAL A 126 6.23 -12.66 22.32
C VAL A 126 6.57 -11.75 21.14
N ARG A 127 7.07 -10.55 21.45
CA ARG A 127 7.34 -9.50 20.46
C ARG A 127 8.75 -9.65 19.90
N HIS A 128 8.86 -9.73 18.58
CA HIS A 128 10.12 -9.69 17.84
C HIS A 128 10.15 -8.44 16.97
N GLN A 129 11.22 -7.66 17.06
CA GLN A 129 11.44 -6.53 16.17
C GLN A 129 12.10 -7.03 14.88
N LEU A 130 11.59 -6.58 13.74
CA LEU A 130 12.17 -6.79 12.43
C LEU A 130 12.51 -5.45 11.79
N SER A 131 13.49 -5.49 10.89
CA SER A 131 13.86 -4.35 10.06
C SER A 131 13.40 -4.61 8.63
N GLY A 132 12.72 -3.61 8.07
CA GLY A 132 12.25 -3.63 6.71
C GLY A 132 13.05 -2.70 5.82
N ARG A 133 13.14 -3.08 4.55
CA ARG A 133 13.79 -2.35 3.48
C ARG A 133 12.89 -2.36 2.24
N TYR A 134 12.76 -1.21 1.60
CA TYR A 134 12.06 -1.05 0.34
C TYR A 134 12.88 -0.18 -0.60
N VAL A 135 13.30 -0.74 -1.73
CA VAL A 135 13.93 0.04 -2.81
C VAL A 135 12.81 0.71 -3.60
N LEU A 136 12.85 2.03 -3.75
CA LEU A 136 11.80 2.74 -4.48
C LEU A 136 11.66 2.23 -5.93
N GLY A 137 10.42 2.09 -6.39
CA GLY A 137 10.10 1.51 -7.69
C GLY A 137 10.25 -0.02 -7.79
N SER A 138 10.61 -0.73 -6.71
CA SER A 138 10.77 -2.19 -6.75
C SER A 138 9.48 -2.99 -6.58
N ASN A 139 8.38 -2.32 -6.20
CA ASN A 139 7.06 -2.90 -5.90
C ASN A 139 7.03 -3.94 -4.76
N ARG A 140 8.16 -4.26 -4.12
CA ARG A 140 8.23 -5.26 -3.07
C ARG A 140 9.20 -4.86 -1.96
N ALA A 141 8.72 -4.88 -0.73
CA ALA A 141 9.55 -4.74 0.45
C ALA A 141 10.16 -6.10 0.88
N THR A 142 11.30 -6.04 1.56
CA THR A 142 12.00 -7.18 2.16
C THR A 142 12.22 -6.93 3.65
N TRP A 143 12.08 -7.96 4.48
CA TRP A 143 12.18 -7.86 5.93
C TRP A 143 13.09 -8.94 6.47
N ASP A 144 13.91 -8.59 7.45
CA ASP A 144 14.83 -9.50 8.11
C ASP A 144 15.21 -8.98 9.51
N ASN A 145 15.95 -9.77 10.28
CA ASN A 145 16.37 -9.44 11.63
C ASN A 145 17.78 -8.82 11.62
N TRP A 146 17.86 -7.51 11.46
CA TRP A 146 19.10 -6.73 11.54
C TRP A 146 18.83 -5.38 12.20
N ASP A 147 19.90 -4.70 12.62
CA ASP A 147 19.81 -3.49 13.43
C ASP A 147 19.89 -2.21 12.56
N LEU A 148 18.86 -1.38 12.62
CA LEU A 148 18.73 -0.13 11.84
C LEU A 148 19.55 1.02 12.44
N GLU A 149 19.85 0.99 13.73
CA GLU A 149 20.65 2.05 14.37
C GLU A 149 22.08 2.07 13.80
N LYS A 150 22.59 0.91 13.39
CA LYS A 150 23.86 0.80 12.64
C LYS A 150 23.83 1.50 11.29
N LEU A 151 22.65 1.62 10.69
CA LEU A 151 22.45 2.38 9.46
C LEU A 151 22.19 3.86 9.74
N GLN A 152 22.09 4.36 10.97
CA GLN A 152 21.87 5.79 11.23
C GLN A 152 23.17 6.56 11.50
N GLN A 153 24.25 5.83 11.82
CA GLN A 153 25.63 6.34 11.90
C GLN A 153 26.18 6.70 10.50
#